data_AF-A0A927XK77-F1
#
_entry.id   AF-A0A927XK77-F1
#
_cell.length_a   1.000
_cell.length_b   1.000
_cell.length_c   1.000
_cell.angle_alpha   90.00
_cell.angle_beta   90.00
_cell.angle_gamma   90.00
#
_symmetry.space_group_name_H-M   'P 1'
#
loop_
_entity.id
_entity.type
_entity.pdbx_description
1 polymer ?
#
loop_
_entity_poly.entity_id
_entity_poly.type
_entity_poly.pdbx_seq_one_letter_code
_entity_poly.pdbx_strand_id
1 'polypeptide(L)'
;MGAICELCGRDMLESKGCAISKINIGGKVYKRIPVGGRGDFLEGGPKDARCGDCGALVGHYHHWGCDCERCPACGLQLIGCDCEDVYAQGKK
;
A
#
# COMPACT_ATOMS: atom_id res chain seq x y z
N MET A 1 -17.43 -4.07 -8.91
CA MET A 1 -17.34 -2.88 -8.03
C MET A 1 -16.67 -3.33 -6.74
N GLY A 2 -15.52 -2.74 -6.41
CA GLY A 2 -14.84 -2.92 -5.14
C GLY A 2 -15.19 -1.81 -4.14
N ALA A 3 -14.54 -1.83 -2.98
CA ALA A 3 -14.57 -0.70 -2.07
C ALA A 3 -13.84 0.50 -2.67
N ILE A 4 -14.23 1.72 -2.27
CA ILE A 4 -13.50 2.94 -2.64
C ILE A 4 -12.36 3.15 -1.63
N CYS A 5 -11.14 3.26 -2.14
CA CYS A 5 -9.97 3.52 -1.31
C CYS A 5 -10.03 4.94 -0.71
N GLU A 6 -10.16 5.03 0.61
CA GLU A 6 -10.29 6.31 1.35
C GLU A 6 -9.10 7.25 1.14
N LEU A 7 -7.92 6.70 0.83
CA LEU A 7 -6.72 7.49 0.61
C LEU A 7 -6.63 8.09 -0.81
N CYS A 8 -7.17 7.42 -1.83
CA CYS A 8 -6.99 7.87 -3.23
C CYS A 8 -8.28 8.06 -4.03
N GLY A 9 -9.44 7.72 -3.47
CA GLY A 9 -10.75 7.90 -4.09
C GLY A 9 -11.05 6.97 -5.27
N ARG A 10 -10.24 5.93 -5.52
CA ARG A 10 -10.44 4.98 -6.62
C ARG A 10 -11.08 3.69 -6.13
N ASP A 11 -11.84 3.03 -7.01
CA ASP A 11 -12.30 1.65 -6.82
C ASP A 11 -11.09 0.70 -6.77
N MET A 12 -11.05 -0.13 -5.73
CA MET A 12 -9.92 -1.03 -5.47
C MET A 12 -9.74 -2.12 -6.53
N LEU A 13 -10.83 -2.63 -7.14
CA LEU A 13 -10.80 -3.72 -8.11
C LEU A 13 -10.63 -3.23 -9.54
N GLU A 14 -11.14 -2.04 -9.86
CA GLU A 14 -10.99 -1.47 -11.21
C GLU A 14 -9.64 -0.78 -11.43
N SER A 15 -9.05 -0.22 -10.36
CA SER A 15 -7.74 0.41 -10.46
C SER A 15 -6.59 -0.60 -10.42
N LYS A 16 -5.42 -0.20 -10.94
CA LYS A 16 -4.19 -0.99 -10.80
C LYS A 16 -3.59 -0.90 -9.39
N GLY A 17 -4.02 0.06 -8.57
CA GLY A 17 -3.50 0.31 -7.23
C GLY A 17 -3.70 1.74 -6.79
N CYS A 18 -3.24 2.05 -5.58
CA CYS A 18 -3.39 3.35 -4.95
C CYS A 18 -2.57 4.44 -5.68
N ALA A 19 -3.12 5.66 -5.70
CA ALA A 19 -2.45 6.83 -6.28
C ALA A 19 -1.32 7.39 -5.41
N ILE A 20 -1.37 7.13 -4.10
CA ILE A 20 -0.55 7.82 -3.12
C ILE A 20 0.67 6.96 -2.80
N SER A 21 1.84 7.47 -3.13
CA SER A 21 3.11 6.75 -3.03
C SER A 21 3.89 7.02 -1.75
N LYS A 22 3.46 8.01 -0.96
CA LYS A 22 4.21 8.53 0.20
C LYS A 22 3.42 8.32 1.49
N ILE A 23 4.14 8.10 2.58
CA ILE A 23 3.61 7.97 3.92
C ILE A 23 4.53 8.69 4.91
N ASN A 24 3.96 9.31 5.93
CA ASN A 24 4.69 9.88 7.06
C ASN A 24 4.75 8.86 8.19
N ILE A 25 5.93 8.69 8.78
CA ILE A 25 6.19 7.80 9.90
C ILE A 25 7.26 8.46 10.78
N GLY A 26 6.96 8.74 12.05
CA GLY A 26 7.89 9.35 13.01
C GLY A 26 8.51 10.65 12.49
N GLY A 27 7.71 11.51 11.87
CA GLY A 27 8.17 12.78 11.28
C GLY A 27 9.00 12.66 9.99
N LYS A 28 9.19 11.46 9.44
CA LYS A 28 9.90 11.24 8.17
C LYS A 28 8.96 10.78 7.07
N VAL A 29 9.24 11.23 5.84
CA VAL A 29 8.50 10.81 4.64
C VAL A 29 9.18 9.60 4.02
N TYR A 30 8.44 8.49 3.90
CA TYR A 30 8.87 7.28 3.23
C TYR A 30 8.12 7.11 1.90
N LYS A 31 8.78 6.45 0.93
CA LYS A 31 8.06 5.83 -0.19
C LYS A 31 7.44 4.53 0.33
N ARG A 32 6.17 4.29 0.01
CA ARG A 32 5.49 3.02 0.29
C ARG A 32 6.13 1.89 -0.51
N ILE A 33 5.94 0.66 -0.07
CA ILE A 33 6.40 -0.54 -0.78
C ILE A 33 5.31 -0.93 -1.78
N PRO A 34 5.58 -0.99 -3.10
CA PRO A 34 4.59 -1.46 -4.07
C PRO A 34 4.38 -2.98 -3.92
N VAL A 35 3.24 -3.47 -4.41
CA VAL A 35 2.96 -4.91 -4.52
C VAL A 35 4.08 -5.58 -5.31
N GLY A 36 4.66 -6.63 -4.73
CA GLY A 36 5.80 -7.34 -5.30
C GLY A 36 7.14 -6.59 -5.32
N GLY A 37 7.19 -5.40 -4.69
CA GLY A 37 8.43 -4.68 -4.44
C GLY A 37 9.30 -5.38 -3.39
N ARG A 38 10.57 -4.96 -3.28
CA ARG A 38 11.48 -5.52 -2.28
C ARG A 38 10.94 -5.26 -0.87
N GLY A 39 10.79 -6.32 -0.09
CA GLY A 39 10.22 -6.33 1.24
C GLY A 39 8.70 -6.56 1.28
N ASP A 40 8.00 -6.72 0.15
CA ASP A 40 6.57 -7.04 0.10
C ASP A 40 6.30 -8.55 0.27
N PHE A 41 5.07 -8.94 0.62
CA PHE A 41 4.70 -10.37 0.69
C PHE A 41 4.72 -11.06 -0.68
N LEU A 42 4.47 -10.33 -1.77
CA LEU A 42 4.52 -10.85 -3.14
C LEU A 42 5.86 -10.58 -3.84
N GLU A 43 6.95 -10.34 -3.09
CA GLU A 43 8.27 -10.05 -3.68
C GLU A 43 8.66 -11.09 -4.74
N GLY A 44 9.01 -10.62 -5.95
CA GLY A 44 9.37 -11.48 -7.08
C GLY A 44 8.19 -12.18 -7.76
N GLY A 45 6.95 -11.84 -7.40
CA GLY A 45 5.74 -12.38 -8.01
C GLY A 45 5.55 -12.00 -9.49
N PRO A 46 4.66 -12.71 -10.20
CA PRO A 46 4.34 -12.42 -11.60
C PRO A 46 3.81 -11.00 -11.81
N LYS A 47 4.13 -10.37 -12.95
CA LYS A 47 3.74 -8.97 -13.24
C LYS A 47 2.23 -8.74 -13.33
N ASP A 48 1.47 -9.79 -13.63
CA ASP A 48 0.02 -9.81 -13.74
C ASP A 48 -0.68 -10.23 -12.43
N ALA A 49 0.09 -10.64 -11.42
CA ALA A 49 -0.45 -10.98 -10.11
C ALA A 49 -1.01 -9.73 -9.40
N ARG A 50 -2.04 -9.95 -8.59
CA ARG A 50 -2.66 -8.93 -7.74
C ARG A 50 -2.54 -9.33 -6.28
N CYS A 51 -2.46 -8.33 -5.41
CA CYS A 51 -2.57 -8.50 -3.97
C CYS A 51 -3.90 -9.19 -3.66
N GLY A 52 -3.86 -10.27 -2.85
CA GLY A 52 -5.04 -11.05 -2.49
C GLY A 52 -6.05 -10.30 -1.62
N ASP A 53 -5.59 -9.26 -0.91
CA ASP A 53 -6.45 -8.44 -0.05
C ASP A 53 -6.99 -7.22 -0.82
N CYS A 54 -6.13 -6.26 -1.17
CA CYS A 54 -6.59 -5.01 -1.77
C CYS A 54 -6.76 -5.02 -3.30
N GLY A 55 -6.41 -6.12 -3.98
CA GLY A 55 -6.54 -6.25 -5.44
C GLY A 55 -5.54 -5.43 -6.26
N ALA A 56 -4.63 -4.66 -5.66
CA ALA A 56 -3.62 -3.89 -6.39
C ALA A 56 -2.67 -4.80 -7.20
N LEU A 57 -2.31 -4.37 -8.40
CA LEU A 57 -1.44 -5.08 -9.35
C LEU A 57 0.04 -4.96 -8.93
N VAL A 58 0.82 -6.02 -9.15
CA VAL A 58 2.28 -6.00 -8.98
C VAL A 58 2.91 -4.78 -9.69
N GLY A 59 3.81 -4.10 -8.99
CA GLY A 59 4.45 -2.85 -9.42
C GLY A 59 3.67 -1.58 -9.09
N HIS A 60 2.43 -1.69 -8.59
CA HIS A 60 1.63 -0.56 -8.10
C HIS A 60 1.52 -0.57 -6.57
N TYR A 61 1.07 0.54 -5.97
CA TYR A 61 0.92 0.63 -4.51
C TYR A 61 -0.35 -0.06 -4.02
N HIS A 62 -0.25 -0.73 -2.88
CA HIS A 62 -1.38 -1.25 -2.12
C HIS A 62 -2.41 -0.14 -1.84
N HIS A 63 -3.69 -0.48 -1.75
CA HIS A 63 -4.69 0.45 -1.22
C HIS A 63 -4.56 0.59 0.29
N TRP A 64 -5.03 1.73 0.81
CA TRP A 64 -4.89 2.04 2.23
C TRP A 64 -5.69 1.06 3.07
N GLY A 65 -5.10 0.60 4.18
CA GLY A 65 -5.70 -0.43 5.04
C GLY A 65 -5.43 -1.87 4.59
N CYS A 66 -4.57 -2.10 3.59
CA CYS A 66 -4.25 -3.45 3.11
C CYS A 66 -3.47 -4.29 4.15
N ASP A 67 -3.92 -5.52 4.40
CA ASP A 67 -3.28 -6.52 5.27
C ASP A 67 -1.90 -6.95 4.75
N CYS A 68 -1.68 -6.88 3.43
CA CYS A 68 -0.43 -7.25 2.79
C CYS A 68 0.54 -6.08 2.64
N GLU A 69 0.17 -4.85 2.99
CA GLU A 69 1.12 -3.75 2.87
C GLU A 69 2.12 -3.77 4.03
N ARG A 70 3.42 -3.67 3.69
CA ARG A 70 4.49 -3.62 4.70
C ARG A 70 4.96 -2.19 4.95
N CYS A 71 5.17 -1.88 6.23
CA CYS A 71 5.70 -0.61 6.71
C CYS A 71 7.12 -0.40 6.17
N PRO A 72 7.39 0.70 5.43
CA PRO A 72 8.72 0.96 4.89
C PRO A 72 9.77 1.32 5.96
N ALA A 73 9.34 1.62 7.20
CA ALA A 73 10.25 1.96 8.30
C ALA A 73 10.70 0.72 9.09
N CYS A 74 9.78 -0.14 9.53
CA CYS A 74 10.09 -1.29 10.39
C CYS A 74 9.94 -2.65 9.69
N GLY A 75 9.34 -2.69 8.50
CA GLY A 75 9.08 -3.93 7.76
C GLY A 75 7.94 -4.79 8.32
N LEU A 76 7.22 -4.40 9.38
CA LEU A 76 6.02 -5.13 9.82
C LEU A 76 4.82 -4.80 8.91
N GLN A 77 3.66 -5.42 9.13
CA GLN A 77 2.42 -5.03 8.43
C GLN A 77 2.08 -3.57 8.78
N LEU A 78 1.80 -2.75 7.78
CA LEU A 78 1.61 -1.31 7.96
C LEU A 78 0.42 -1.01 8.88
N ILE A 79 -0.68 -1.73 8.72
CA ILE A 79 -1.92 -1.55 9.48
C ILE A 79 -1.79 -1.86 10.98
N GLY A 80 -0.73 -2.57 11.38
CA GLY A 80 -0.52 -3.02 12.76
C GLY A 80 0.90 -2.77 13.26
N CYS A 81 1.65 -1.87 12.63
CA CYS A 81 3.00 -1.55 13.08
C CYS A 81 2.98 -0.54 14.24
N ASP A 82 3.89 -0.70 15.20
CA ASP A 82 4.04 0.19 16.36
C ASP A 82 4.86 1.45 16.06
N CYS A 83 4.95 1.87 14.79
CA CYS A 83 5.66 3.09 14.45
C CYS A 83 4.86 4.32 14.88
N GLU A 84 5.55 5.35 15.36
CA GLU A 84 4.93 6.60 15.77
C GLU A 84 4.40 7.40 14.56
N ASP A 85 3.28 8.11 14.75
CA ASP A 85 2.69 9.07 13.80
C ASP A 85 2.60 8.56 12.34
N VAL A 86 2.00 7.38 12.15
CA VAL A 86 1.80 6.77 10.83
C VAL A 86 0.57 7.36 10.15
N TYR A 87 0.76 8.13 9.09
CA TYR A 87 -0.35 8.63 8.27
C TYR A 87 0.07 8.94 6.83
N ALA A 88 -0.89 8.86 5.90
CA ALA A 88 -0.72 9.30 4.51
C ALA A 88 -1.71 10.42 4.18
N GLN A 89 -1.26 11.40 3.41
CA GLN A 89 -2.13 12.46 2.91
C GLN A 89 -2.77 12.03 1.59
N GLY A 90 -4.09 11.86 1.62
CA GLY A 90 -4.87 11.55 0.44
C GLY A 90 -4.98 12.73 -0.52
N LYS A 91 -5.39 12.45 -1.76
CA LYS A 91 -5.89 13.49 -2.65
C LYS A 91 -7.38 13.68 -2.35
N LYS A 92 -7.71 14.75 -1.63
CA LYS A 92 -9.08 15.28 -1.64
C LYS A 92 -9.41 15.82 -3.03
#